data_AF-A0A512NSJ6-F1
#
_entry.id   AF-A0A512NSJ6-F1
#
_cell.length_a   1.000
_cell.length_b   1.000
_cell.length_c   1.000
_cell.angle_alpha   90.00
_cell.angle_beta   90.00
_cell.angle_gamma   90.00
#
_symmetry.space_group_name_H-M   'P 1'
#
loop_
_entity.id
_entity.type
_entity.pdbx_description
1 polymer ?
#
loop_
_entity_poly.entity_id
_entity_poly.type
_entity_poly.pdbx_seq_one_letter_code
_entity_poly.pdbx_strand_id
1 'polypeptide(L)'
;MKRLAGVLKPLAVPKMPPPRDSRFGSPLKLSKVHWVRPELVVEVTYLTWTEDNLLRQDSYQGKREDKPARQVVRAVPHPPGR
;
A
#
# COMPACT_ATOMS: atom_id res chain seq x y z
N MET A 1 0.95 18.10 -11.45
CA MET A 1 0.82 16.83 -10.68
C MET A 1 -0.49 16.81 -9.88
N LYS A 2 -1.63 16.48 -10.50
CA LYS A 2 -2.98 16.53 -9.87
C LYS A 2 -3.79 15.23 -10.03
N ARG A 3 -3.15 14.10 -10.34
CA ARG A 3 -3.88 12.92 -10.85
C ARG A 3 -4.35 11.92 -9.78
N LEU A 4 -3.72 11.86 -8.60
CA LEU A 4 -4.09 10.89 -7.57
C LEU A 4 -4.88 11.48 -6.39
N ALA A 5 -4.51 12.69 -5.93
CA ALA A 5 -5.13 13.30 -4.75
C ALA A 5 -6.65 13.52 -4.91
N GLY A 6 -7.13 13.84 -6.12
CA GLY A 6 -8.56 13.97 -6.39
C GLY A 6 -9.32 12.65 -6.30
N VAL A 7 -8.68 11.53 -6.69
CA VAL A 7 -9.25 10.18 -6.67
C VAL A 7 -9.35 9.64 -5.24
N LEU A 8 -8.43 10.03 -4.37
CA LEU A 8 -8.37 9.55 -2.98
C LEU A 8 -9.36 10.24 -2.04
N LYS A 9 -9.75 11.50 -2.32
CA LYS A 9 -10.71 12.26 -1.50
C LYS A 9 -12.01 11.51 -1.17
N PRO A 10 -12.74 10.90 -2.13
CA PRO A 10 -13.98 10.17 -1.83
C PRO A 10 -13.75 8.84 -1.10
N LEU A 11 -12.52 8.37 -1.06
CA LEU A 11 -12.15 7.15 -0.34
C LEU A 11 -11.67 7.45 1.08
N ALA A 12 -11.50 8.72 1.46
CA ALA A 12 -10.96 9.10 2.76
C ALA A 12 -11.79 8.54 3.93
N VAL A 13 -11.12 7.96 4.92
CA VAL A 13 -11.73 7.48 6.16
C VAL A 13 -11.08 8.16 7.38
N PRO A 14 -11.87 8.56 8.40
CA PRO A 14 -11.38 9.40 9.49
C PRO A 14 -10.50 8.68 10.51
N LYS A 15 -10.52 7.35 10.55
CA LYS A 15 -9.78 6.56 11.54
C LYS A 15 -9.09 5.37 10.87
N MET A 16 -7.87 5.12 11.31
CA MET A 16 -7.09 3.94 10.97
C MET A 16 -7.93 2.67 11.22
N PRO A 17 -8.24 1.83 10.20
CA PRO A 17 -8.69 0.48 10.47
C PRO A 17 -7.59 -0.24 11.28
N PRO A 18 -7.93 -1.06 12.29
CA PRO A 18 -6.98 -1.52 13.29
C PRO A 18 -5.71 -2.09 12.62
N PRO A 19 -4.50 -1.73 13.10
CA PRO A 19 -3.30 -2.31 12.54
C PRO A 19 -3.31 -3.81 12.83
N ARG A 20 -3.17 -4.63 11.80
CA ARG A 20 -2.76 -6.04 11.96
C ARG A 20 -1.26 -6.09 12.26
N ASP A 21 -0.86 -5.49 13.39
CA ASP A 21 0.52 -5.26 13.81
C ASP A 21 1.21 -4.11 13.07
N SER A 22 1.84 -3.19 13.81
CA SER A 22 2.58 -2.07 13.20
C SER A 22 3.90 -2.55 12.62
N ARG A 23 3.88 -2.96 11.35
CA ARG A 23 4.99 -3.61 10.62
C ARG A 23 6.12 -2.68 10.18
N PHE A 24 6.09 -1.41 10.59
CA PHE A 24 7.04 -0.37 10.16
C PHE A 24 8.18 -0.12 11.16
N GLY A 25 8.44 -1.04 12.10
CA GLY A 25 9.57 -0.98 13.05
C GLY A 25 9.55 0.21 14.04
N SER A 26 8.62 1.16 13.87
CA SER A 26 8.39 2.31 14.73
C SER A 26 6.96 2.83 14.50
N PRO A 27 6.32 3.47 15.49
CA PRO A 27 5.08 4.20 15.24
C PRO A 27 5.37 5.24 14.16
N LEU A 28 4.71 5.13 13.00
CA LEU A 28 4.75 6.18 12.00
C LEU A 28 4.41 7.48 12.74
N LYS A 29 5.24 8.53 12.67
CA LYS A 29 4.80 9.87 13.04
C LYS A 29 3.67 10.21 12.06
N LEU A 30 2.43 9.94 12.50
CA LEU A 30 1.19 9.90 11.72
C LEU A 30 0.83 11.25 11.06
N SER A 31 1.65 12.28 11.19
CA SER A 31 1.33 13.67 10.84
C SER A 31 1.09 13.92 9.34
N LYS A 32 1.28 12.92 8.47
CA LYS A 32 1.03 13.04 7.02
C LYS A 32 0.32 11.84 6.38
N VAL A 33 -0.27 10.94 7.17
CA VAL A 33 -0.99 9.78 6.63
C VAL A 33 -2.46 10.13 6.44
N HIS A 34 -2.99 9.88 5.23
CA HIS A 34 -4.42 9.95 4.94
C HIS A 34 -4.93 8.53 4.72
N TRP A 35 -5.84 8.09 5.59
CA TRP A 35 -6.45 6.78 5.45
C TRP A 35 -7.51 6.81 4.37
N VAL A 36 -7.54 5.78 3.53
CA VAL A 36 -8.52 5.61 2.47
C VAL A 36 -9.07 4.19 2.46
N ARG A 37 -10.28 4.00 1.91
CA ARG A 37 -10.84 2.68 1.63
C ARG A 37 -9.95 1.93 0.62
N PRO A 38 -9.67 0.62 0.82
CA PRO A 38 -8.78 -0.17 -0.04
C PRO A 38 -9.50 -0.61 -1.32
N GLU A 39 -9.90 0.35 -2.14
CA GLU A 39 -10.63 0.13 -3.40
C GLU A 39 -9.77 0.43 -4.63
N LEU A 40 -8.72 1.24 -4.47
CA LEU A 40 -7.83 1.66 -5.55
C LEU A 40 -6.69 0.65 -5.76
N VAL A 41 -6.49 0.21 -6.99
CA VAL A 41 -5.33 -0.59 -7.38
C VAL A 41 -4.36 0.25 -8.21
N VAL A 42 -3.07 0.09 -7.91
CA VAL A 42 -1.97 0.72 -8.63
C VAL A 42 -0.95 -0.33 -9.03
N GLU A 43 -0.25 -0.05 -10.11
CA GLU A 43 0.90 -0.81 -10.55
C GLU A 43 2.17 -0.12 -10.07
N VAL A 44 3.11 -0.92 -9.57
CA VAL A 44 4.41 -0.47 -9.11
C VAL A 44 5.48 -1.40 -9.67
N THR A 45 6.61 -0.83 -10.06
CA THR A 45 7.86 -1.59 -10.24
C THR A 45 8.63 -1.52 -8.94
N TYR A 46 9.35 -2.57 -8.59
CA TYR A 46 10.13 -2.65 -7.36
C TYR A 46 11.35 -3.54 -7.60
N LEU A 47 12.40 -3.38 -6.79
CA LEU A 47 13.61 -4.20 -6.93
C LEU A 47 13.51 -5.52 -6.18
N THR A 48 13.08 -5.47 -4.92
CA THR A 48 13.01 -6.68 -4.09
C THR A 48 11.96 -6.56 -3.00
N TRP A 49 11.58 -7.72 -2.44
CA TRP A 49 10.90 -7.83 -1.17
C TRP A 49 11.92 -7.86 -0.04
N THR A 50 11.62 -7.18 1.06
CA THR A 50 12.38 -7.32 2.31
C THR A 50 11.90 -8.54 3.11
N GLU A 51 12.69 -8.96 4.10
CA GLU A 51 12.30 -9.99 5.08
C GLU A 51 11.02 -9.62 5.84
N ASP A 52 10.83 -8.32 6.12
CA ASP A 52 9.60 -7.77 6.71
C ASP A 52 8.39 -7.73 5.75
N ASN A 53 8.50 -8.34 4.56
CA ASN A 53 7.47 -8.35 3.54
C ASN A 53 7.05 -6.94 3.06
N LEU A 54 8.03 -6.04 2.92
CA LEU A 54 7.85 -4.72 2.31
C LEU A 54 8.50 -4.68 0.93
N LEU A 55 8.04 -3.77 0.07
CA LEU A 55 8.69 -3.49 -1.21
C LEU A 55 9.87 -2.54 -0.99
N ARG A 56 11.02 -2.83 -1.61
CA ARG A 56 12.20 -1.98 -1.58
C ARG A 56 12.41 -1.30 -2.93
N GLN A 57 12.61 0.02 -2.88
CA GLN A 57 12.80 0.90 -4.04
C GLN A 57 11.66 0.75 -5.05
N ASP A 58 10.43 0.93 -4.58
CA ASP A 58 9.23 0.91 -5.41
C ASP A 58 9.02 2.24 -6.17
N SER A 59 8.49 2.14 -7.37
CA SER A 59 8.16 3.26 -8.24
C SER A 59 6.78 3.09 -8.84
N TYR A 60 5.93 4.10 -8.66
CA TYR A 60 4.57 4.14 -9.18
C TYR A 60 4.57 4.16 -10.72
N GLN A 61 3.83 3.22 -11.32
CA GLN A 61 3.66 3.14 -12.77
C GLN A 61 2.30 3.69 -13.22
N GLY A 62 1.22 3.39 -12.49
CA GLY A 62 -0.11 3.77 -12.93
C GLY A 62 -1.24 3.22 -12.07
N LYS A 63 -2.47 3.63 -12.38
CA LYS A 63 -3.70 3.07 -11.79
C LYS A 63 -4.14 1.88 -12.64
N ARG A 64 -4.60 0.81 -11.97
CA ARG A 64 -5.21 -0.36 -12.61
C ARG A 64 -6.71 -0.36 -12.35
N GLU A 65 -7.48 0.18 -13.29
CA GLU A 65 -8.95 0.19 -13.24
C GLU A 65 -9.56 -1.15 -13.68
N ASP A 66 -8.77 -1.94 -14.41
CA ASP A 66 -9.12 -3.25 -14.93
C ASP A 66 -9.18 -4.34 -13.85
N LYS A 67 -8.50 -4.12 -12.72
CA LYS A 67 -8.33 -5.14 -11.67
C LYS A 67 -9.02 -4.75 -10.36
N PRO A 68 -9.92 -5.58 -9.82
CA PRO A 68 -10.53 -5.31 -8.53
C PRO A 68 -9.54 -5.52 -7.39
N ALA A 69 -9.63 -4.67 -6.35
CA ALA A 69 -8.69 -4.67 -5.22
C ALA A 69 -8.57 -6.02 -4.51
N ARG A 70 -9.67 -6.79 -4.41
CA ARG A 70 -9.68 -8.12 -3.78
C ARG A 70 -8.86 -9.18 -4.52
N GLN A 71 -8.57 -8.99 -5.80
CA GLN A 71 -7.73 -9.90 -6.59
C GLN A 71 -6.24 -9.56 -6.50
N VAL A 72 -5.88 -8.48 -5.80
CA VAL A 72 -4.48 -8.14 -5.53
C VAL A 72 -4.02 -8.93 -4.33
N VAL A 73 -3.63 -10.18 -4.60
CA VAL A 73 -3.12 -11.12 -3.60
C VAL A 73 -1.68 -11.51 -3.91
N ARG A 74 -0.94 -11.81 -2.85
CA ARG A 74 0.38 -12.41 -2.96
C ARG A 74 0.24 -13.92 -2.91
N ALA A 75 0.76 -14.63 -3.92
CA ALA A 75 0.67 -16.08 -3.98
C ALA A 75 1.57 -16.78 -2.95
N VAL A 76 2.79 -16.27 -2.70
CA VAL A 76 3.75 -16.82 -1.72
C VAL A 76 4.46 -15.68 -0.98
N PRO A 77 4.43 -15.62 0.37
CA PRO A 77 5.22 -14.67 1.17
C PRO A 77 6.72 -14.75 0.87
N HIS A 78 7.49 -13.71 1.20
CA HIS A 78 8.94 -13.80 1.02
C HIS A 78 9.42 -14.79 2.07
N PRO A 79 10.09 -15.88 1.70
CA PRO A 79 10.59 -16.81 2.69
C PRO A 79 11.48 -16.02 3.65
N PRO A 80 11.30 -16.17 4.98
CA PRO A 80 12.20 -15.52 5.92
C PRO A 80 13.64 -15.94 5.61
N GLY A 81 14.57 -14.98 5.72
CA GLY A 81 16.00 -15.29 5.68
C GLY A 81 16.32 -16.37 6.71
N ARG A 82 17.25 -17.26 6.37
CA ARG A 82 17.65 -18.40 7.21
C ARG A 82 18.37 -17.93 8.47
#